data_AF-A0A9D2RQV2-F1
#
_entry.id   AF-A0A9D2RQV2-F1
#
_cell.length_a   1.000
_cell.length_b   1.000
_cell.length_c   1.000
_cell.angle_alpha   90.00
_cell.angle_beta   90.00
_cell.angle_gamma   90.00
#
_symmetry.space_group_name_H-M   'P 1'
#
loop_
_entity.id
_entity.type
_entity.pdbx_description
1 polymer ?
#
loop_
_entity_poly.entity_id
_entity_poly.type
_entity_poly.pdbx_seq_one_letter_code
_entity_poly.pdbx_strand_id
1 'polypeptide(L)' 'MTDQERLAAYDRLYADLLKERDKVLTDMDKLRAAGKNRGAAFQQLLAQKLTVQNLIGRFEIYGIKET' A
#
# COMPACT_ATOMS: atom_id res chain seq x y z
N MET A 1 24.71 -6.37 9.10
CA MET A 1 23.77 -5.25 9.01
C MET A 1 24.01 -4.35 10.21
N THR A 2 24.43 -3.11 9.99
CA THR A 2 24.53 -2.06 11.02
C THR A 2 23.15 -1.54 11.39
N ASP A 3 23.03 -0.83 12.51
CA ASP A 3 21.75 -0.19 12.88
C ASP A 3 21.27 0.81 11.82
N GLN A 4 22.20 1.50 11.16
CA GLN A 4 21.87 2.44 10.09
C GLN A 4 21.36 1.72 8.83
N GLU A 5 21.97 0.58 8.46
CA GLU A 5 21.48 -0.24 7.36
C GLU A 5 20.09 -0.83 7.66
N ARG A 6 19.84 -1.21 8.92
CA ARG A 6 18.54 -1.70 9.38
C ARG A 6 17.48 -0.61 9.30
N LEU A 7 17.79 0.60 9.76
CA LEU A 7 16.87 1.74 9.69
C LEU A 7 16.51 2.09 8.24
N ALA A 8 17.51 2.19 7.37
CA ALA A 8 17.29 2.45 5.95
C ALA A 8 16.44 1.35 5.27
N ALA A 9 16.51 0.11 5.73
CA ALA A 9 15.64 -0.97 5.24
C ALA A 9 14.18 -0.76 5.67
N TYR A 10 13.93 -0.29 6.90
CA TYR A 10 12.58 0.06 7.36
C TYR A 10 12.02 1.27 6.60
N ASP A 11 12.84 2.29 6.31
CA ASP A 11 12.43 3.45 5.53
C ASP A 11 12.01 3.05 4.10
N ARG A 12 12.81 2.19 3.45
CA ARG A 12 12.47 1.64 2.12
C ARG A 12 11.18 0.82 2.15
N LEU A 13 11.00 -0.03 3.17
CA LEU A 13 9.78 -0.81 3.33
C LEU A 13 8.55 0.10 3.41
N TYR A 14 8.60 1.15 4.23
CA TYR A 14 7.48 2.07 4.35
C TYR A 14 7.20 2.80 3.03
N ALA A 15 8.23 3.28 2.34
CA ALA A 15 8.10 3.90 1.02
C ALA A 15 7.49 2.95 -0.03
N ASP A 16 7.84 1.66 0.01
CA ASP A 16 7.30 0.67 -0.92
C ASP A 16 5.83 0.33 -0.62
N LEU A 17 5.42 0.30 0.65
CA LEU A 17 4.00 0.18 1.03
C LEU A 17 3.17 1.35 0.50
N LEU A 18 3.68 2.58 0.57
CA LEU A 18 3.01 3.76 0.02
C LEU A 18 2.85 3.65 -1.51
N LYS A 19 3.92 3.27 -2.23
CA LYS A 19 3.83 3.03 -3.68
C LYS A 19 2.85 1.92 -4.03
N GLU A 20 2.81 0.85 -3.22
CA GLU A 20 1.87 -0.26 -3.42
C GLU A 20 0.42 0.21 -3.26
N ARG A 21 0.13 1.00 -2.23
CA ARG A 21 -1.18 1.63 -2.02
C ARG A 21 -1.60 2.43 -3.26
N ASP A 22 -0.72 3.31 -3.74
CA ASP A 22 -1.02 4.21 -4.85
C ASP A 22 -1.24 3.44 -6.16
N LYS A 23 -0.44 2.39 -6.38
CA LYS A 23 -0.61 1.48 -7.51
C LYS A 23 -1.96 0.76 -7.47
N VAL A 24 -2.33 0.18 -6.32
CA VAL A 24 -3.61 -0.52 -6.15
C VAL A 24 -4.78 0.42 -6.41
N LEU A 25 -4.74 1.64 -5.87
CA LEU A 25 -5.77 2.66 -6.12
C LEU A 25 -5.89 3.00 -7.60
N THR A 26 -4.74 3.24 -8.25
CA THR A 26 -4.69 3.54 -9.70
C THR A 26 -5.28 2.41 -10.53
N ASP A 27 -4.95 1.15 -10.22
CA ASP A 27 -5.43 -0.01 -10.99
C ASP A 27 -6.93 -0.28 -10.72
N MET A 28 -7.41 -0.03 -9.50
CA MET A 28 -8.85 -0.04 -9.20
C MET A 28 -9.61 1.03 -9.99
N ASP A 29 -9.07 2.24 -10.10
CA ASP A 29 -9.69 3.33 -10.85
C ASP A 29 -9.77 3.04 -12.35
N LYS A 30 -8.75 2.39 -12.93
CA LYS A 30 -8.80 1.89 -14.32
C LYS A 30 -9.93 0.89 -14.52
N LEU A 31 -10.09 -0.08 -13.61
CA LEU A 31 -11.19 -1.04 -13.68
C LEU A 31 -12.55 -0.35 -13.53
N ARG A 32 -12.64 0.69 -12.69
CA ARG A 32 -13.85 1.49 -12.52
C ARG A 32 -14.23 2.26 -13.76
N ALA A 33 -13.28 2.92 -14.39
CA ALA A 33 -13.47 3.60 -15.66
C ALA A 33 -13.94 2.63 -16.77
N ALA A 34 -13.49 1.38 -16.73
CA ALA A 34 -13.90 0.32 -17.66
C ALA A 34 -15.21 -0.40 -17.26
N GLY A 35 -15.91 0.02 -16.18
CA GLY A 35 -17.15 -0.61 -15.71
C GLY A 35 -16.97 -1.98 -15.02
N LYS A 36 -15.75 -2.38 -14.66
CA LYS A 36 -15.40 -3.72 -14.16
C LYS A 36 -15.36 -3.83 -12.62
N ASN A 37 -16.22 -3.10 -11.92
CA ASN A 37 -16.21 -2.99 -10.44
C ASN A 37 -16.62 -4.26 -9.69
N ARG A 38 -17.26 -5.22 -10.36
CA ARG A 38 -17.77 -6.46 -9.74
C ARG A 38 -16.95 -7.71 -10.11
N GLY A 39 -15.90 -7.55 -10.91
CA GLY A 39 -15.07 -8.67 -11.35
C GLY A 39 -14.12 -9.16 -10.26
N ALA A 40 -13.68 -10.41 -10.38
CA ALA A 40 -12.70 -11.01 -9.46
C ALA A 40 -11.44 -10.17 -9.31
N ALA A 41 -10.93 -9.59 -10.40
CA ALA A 41 -9.76 -8.70 -10.39
C ALA A 41 -9.97 -7.46 -9.49
N PHE A 42 -11.16 -6.84 -9.53
CA PHE A 42 -11.45 -5.69 -8.67
C PHE A 42 -11.56 -6.11 -7.20
N GLN A 43 -12.16 -7.26 -6.91
CA GLN A 43 -12.27 -7.78 -5.54
C GLN A 43 -10.90 -8.16 -4.96
N GLN A 44 -9.99 -8.70 -5.78
CA GLN A 44 -8.60 -8.95 -5.39
C GLN A 44 -7.87 -7.66 -5.04
N LEU A 45 -7.99 -6.62 -5.89
CA LEU A 45 -7.39 -5.31 -5.60
C LEU A 45 -8.00 -4.66 -4.36
N LEU A 46 -9.30 -4.82 -4.12
CA LEU A 46 -9.96 -4.33 -2.90
C LEU A 46 -9.39 -5.01 -1.64
N ALA A 47 -9.20 -6.33 -1.67
CA ALA A 47 -8.56 -7.05 -0.57
C ALA A 47 -7.12 -6.59 -0.35
N GLN A 48 -6.34 -6.41 -1.43
CA GLN A 48 -4.97 -5.88 -1.36
C GLN A 48 -4.94 -4.47 -0.77
N LYS A 49 -5.86 -3.58 -1.19
CA LYS A 49 -5.99 -2.23 -0.63
C LYS A 49 -6.15 -2.28 0.89
N LEU A 50 -7.05 -3.12 1.39
CA LEU A 50 -7.30 -3.25 2.83
C LEU A 50 -6.06 -3.76 3.59
N THR A 51 -5.35 -4.74 3.03
CA THR A 51 -4.09 -5.26 3.60
C THR A 51 -3.03 -4.17 3.68
N VAL A 52 -2.77 -3.45 2.59
CA VAL A 52 -1.75 -2.39 2.56
C VAL A 52 -2.12 -1.24 3.48
N GLN A 53 -3.41 -0.84 3.52
CA GLN A 53 -3.89 0.17 4.48
C GLN A 53 -3.71 -0.27 5.93
N ASN A 54 -3.95 -1.55 6.26
CA ASN A 54 -3.69 -2.06 7.60
C ASN A 54 -2.20 -1.98 7.96
N LEU A 55 -1.31 -2.34 7.03
CA LEU A 55 0.13 -2.28 7.25
C LEU A 55 0.61 -0.84 7.46
N ILE A 56 0.20 0.09 6.61
CA ILE A 56 0.51 1.52 6.75
C ILE A 56 0.00 2.04 8.11
N GLY A 57 -1.24 1.72 8.48
CA GLY A 57 -1.81 2.13 9.77
C GLY A 57 -1.02 1.63 10.98
N ARG A 58 -0.33 0.49 10.89
CA ARG A 58 0.56 0.01 11.97
C ARG A 58 1.77 0.93 12.16
N PHE A 59 2.32 1.52 11.09
CA PHE A 59 3.40 2.50 11.19
C PHE A 59 2.92 3.82 11.82
N GLU A 60 1.70 4.24 11.46
CA GLU A 60 1.10 5.48 11.99
C GLU A 60 0.92 5.45 13.51
N ILE A 61 0.63 4.27 14.10
CA ILE A 61 0.55 4.08 15.56
C ILE A 61 1.87 4.46 16.26
N TYR A 62 3.00 4.29 15.59
CA TYR A 62 4.33 4.67 16.10
C TYR A 62 4.76 6.07 15.65
N GLY A 63 3.86 6.87 15.08
CA GLY A 63 4.14 8.23 14.62
C GLY A 63 4.87 8.31 13.27
N ILE A 64 5.07 7.18 12.59
CA ILE A 64 5.68 7.14 11.25
C ILE A 64 4.56 7.40 10.24
N LYS A 65 4.62 8.55 9.57
CA LYS A 65 3.59 9.01 8.64
C LYS A 65 4.21 9.37 7.30
N GLU A 66 3.38 9.35 6.26
CA GLU A 66 3.69 9.96 4.96
C GLU A 66 4.02 11.44 5.18
N THR A 67 5.08 11.91 4.51
CA THR A 67 5.60 13.28 4.63
C THR A 67 4.98 14.20 3.59
#